data_AF-A0A2N1U9H3-F1
#
_entry.id   AF-A0A2N1U9H3-F1
#
_cell.length_a   1.000
_cell.length_b   1.000
_cell.length_c   1.000
_cell.angle_alpha   90.00
_cell.angle_beta   90.00
_cell.angle_gamma   90.00
#
_symmetry.space_group_name_H-M   'P 1'
#
loop_
_entity.id
_entity.type
_entity.pdbx_description
1 polymer ?
#
loop_
_entity_poly.entity_id
_entity_poly.type
_entity_poly.pdbx_seq_one_letter_code
_entity_poly.pdbx_strand_id
1 'polypeptide(L)'
;MKNILLSYWLWTAVLVGFIVIILWDDKLEQAATSYVKHRMVLKNVNFSQVEGGFEHARLYADICDMDDNQNNMNASNVRTIFYKPDQATWTGRLISERAIKNPFEAKFWGDVRGWNTDNERIRSEELRYFFNRKELQTQKPVTIWKDDAILTGLGLRYSTVDKEAQINQQVVIRIWDKSGKTAAADDEMSNVTGLPVAPPLSQLIIPLKIASTTPTSDELSSDTAGTSPEQASKEQQP
;
A
#
# COMPACT_ATOMS: atom_id res chain seq x y z
N MET A 1 34.92 -33.50 65.95
CA MET A 1 33.53 -33.11 65.68
C MET A 1 33.30 -33.19 64.18
N LYS A 2 32.35 -34.01 63.70
CA LYS A 2 32.09 -34.16 62.25
C LYS A 2 31.37 -32.91 61.76
N ASN A 3 31.89 -32.28 60.70
CA ASN A 3 31.32 -31.08 60.08
C ASN A 3 29.96 -31.41 59.44
N ILE A 4 28.90 -31.35 60.24
CA ILE A 4 27.52 -31.63 59.83
C ILE A 4 27.08 -30.73 58.66
N LEU A 5 27.68 -29.54 58.56
CA LEU A 5 27.48 -28.55 57.49
C LEU A 5 28.04 -28.98 56.12
N LEU A 6 28.90 -30.00 56.03
CA LEU A 6 29.37 -30.57 54.76
C LEU A 6 28.71 -31.93 54.45
N SER A 7 27.74 -32.35 55.27
CA SER A 7 27.04 -33.61 55.07
C SER A 7 26.13 -33.52 53.84
N TYR A 8 26.38 -34.37 52.85
CA TYR A 8 25.54 -34.50 51.65
C TYR A 8 24.05 -34.71 52.00
N TRP A 9 23.78 -35.46 53.07
CA TRP A 9 22.42 -35.72 53.55
C TRP A 9 21.71 -34.48 54.07
N LEU A 10 22.44 -33.56 54.72
CA LEU A 10 21.88 -32.29 55.19
C LEU A 10 21.46 -31.44 54.00
N TRP A 11 22.35 -31.26 53.02
CA TRP A 11 22.06 -30.47 51.82
C TRP A 11 20.95 -31.07 50.96
N THR A 12 20.88 -32.40 50.88
CA THR A 12 19.79 -33.08 50.19
C THR A 12 18.45 -32.85 50.90
N ALA A 13 18.41 -32.93 52.22
CA ALA A 13 17.20 -32.65 52.99
C ALA A 13 16.75 -31.17 52.88
N VAL A 14 17.71 -30.23 52.87
CA VAL A 14 17.44 -28.81 52.65
C VAL A 14 16.90 -28.55 51.25
N LEU A 15 17.49 -29.16 50.21
CA LEU A 15 17.03 -29.05 48.83
C LEU A 15 15.62 -29.61 48.64
N VAL A 16 15.34 -30.80 49.18
CA VAL A 16 14.01 -31.42 49.12
C VAL A 16 13.00 -30.57 49.88
N GLY A 17 13.35 -30.05 51.07
CA GLY A 17 12.50 -29.12 51.80
C GLY A 17 12.17 -27.85 51.01
N PHE A 18 13.17 -27.28 50.32
CA PHE A 18 12.99 -26.09 49.48
C PHE A 18 12.07 -26.37 48.28
N ILE A 19 12.23 -27.53 47.62
CA ILE A 19 11.37 -27.96 46.51
C ILE A 19 9.93 -28.17 46.97
N VAL A 20 9.72 -28.81 48.13
CA VAL A 20 8.37 -29.03 48.68
C VAL A 20 7.70 -27.71 49.04
N ILE A 21 8.45 -26.74 49.60
CA ILE A 21 7.91 -25.40 49.89
C ILE A 21 7.49 -24.69 48.59
N ILE A 22 8.30 -24.77 47.53
CA ILE A 22 7.98 -24.17 46.23
C ILE A 22 6.74 -24.83 45.60
N LEU A 23 6.63 -26.15 45.68
CA LEU A 23 5.50 -26.89 45.09
C LEU A 23 4.20 -26.77 45.90
N TRP A 24 4.27 -26.45 47.19
CA TRP A 24 3.10 -26.27 48.06
C TRP A 24 2.65 -24.81 48.15
N ASP A 25 3.48 -23.85 47.71
CA ASP A 25 3.10 -22.45 47.64
C ASP A 25 2.33 -22.15 46.36
N ASP A 26 1.00 -22.35 46.39
CA ASP A 26 0.08 -21.98 45.30
C ASP A 26 0.18 -20.49 44.89
N LYS A 27 0.78 -19.64 45.73
CA LYS A 27 1.00 -18.22 45.40
C LYS A 27 2.09 -18.03 44.36
N LEU A 28 3.05 -18.95 44.23
CA LEU A 28 4.04 -18.91 43.15
C LEU A 28 3.41 -19.22 41.79
N GLU A 29 2.46 -20.14 41.72
CA GLU A 29 1.66 -20.36 40.51
C GLU A 29 0.77 -19.16 40.18
N GLN A 30 0.18 -18.50 41.18
CA GLN A 30 -0.54 -17.23 40.96
C GLN A 30 0.38 -16.11 40.46
N ALA A 31 1.62 -16.02 40.95
CA ALA A 31 2.59 -15.03 40.47
C ALA A 31 3.09 -15.33 39.04
N ALA A 32 3.16 -16.60 38.64
CA ALA A 32 3.50 -17.00 37.28
C ALA A 32 2.31 -16.83 36.30
N THR A 33 1.08 -17.03 36.76
CA THR A 33 -0.14 -16.84 35.96
C THR A 33 -0.66 -15.40 35.93
N SER A 34 -0.26 -14.53 36.87
CA SER A 34 -0.54 -13.09 36.78
C SER A 34 0.28 -12.38 35.69
N TYR A 35 1.30 -13.05 35.13
CA TYR A 35 1.96 -12.62 33.89
C TYR A 35 1.14 -12.90 32.62
N VAL A 36 -0.16 -13.18 32.75
CA VAL A 36 -1.12 -13.10 31.64
C VAL A 36 -1.20 -11.64 31.21
N LYS A 37 -0.30 -11.31 30.27
CA LYS A 37 -0.20 -10.10 29.46
C LYS A 37 -1.49 -9.29 29.50
N HIS A 38 -1.54 -8.27 30.35
CA HIS A 38 -2.70 -7.40 30.44
C HIS A 38 -2.77 -6.59 29.15
N ARG A 39 -3.61 -7.04 28.21
CA ARG A 39 -3.93 -6.27 27.01
C ARG A 39 -5.00 -5.26 27.38
N MET A 40 -4.63 -3.99 27.40
CA MET A 40 -5.58 -2.90 27.55
C MET A 40 -6.33 -2.73 26.24
N VAL A 41 -7.64 -2.90 26.27
CA VAL A 41 -8.53 -2.64 25.12
C VAL A 41 -9.21 -1.30 25.35
N LEU A 42 -8.84 -0.31 24.56
CA LEU A 42 -9.38 1.03 24.63
C LEU A 42 -10.36 1.25 23.46
N LYS A 43 -11.46 1.95 23.71
CA LYS A 43 -12.48 2.26 22.71
C LYS A 43 -12.56 3.77 22.50
N ASN A 44 -12.77 4.21 21.27
CA ASN A 44 -12.88 5.62 20.85
C ASN A 44 -11.72 6.47 21.39
N VAL A 45 -10.50 6.09 21.01
CA VAL A 45 -9.29 6.73 21.51
C VAL A 45 -8.78 7.80 20.56
N ASN A 46 -8.17 8.82 21.17
CA ASN A 46 -7.38 9.82 20.51
C ASN A 46 -5.95 9.82 21.09
N PHE A 47 -4.96 9.73 20.22
CA PHE A 47 -3.56 9.86 20.59
C PHE A 47 -2.96 11.06 19.88
N SER A 48 -2.46 12.00 20.65
CA SER A 48 -1.74 13.18 20.15
C SER A 48 -0.25 12.95 20.28
N GLN A 49 0.46 13.03 19.17
CA GLN A 49 1.92 13.08 19.15
C GLN A 49 2.34 14.53 19.29
N VAL A 50 2.79 14.90 20.49
CA VAL A 50 3.29 16.24 20.81
C VAL A 50 4.81 16.18 21.00
N GLU A 51 5.54 16.99 20.25
CA GLU A 51 7.00 17.10 20.34
C GLU A 51 7.37 18.59 20.32
N GLY A 52 8.16 19.04 21.30
CA GLY A 52 8.56 20.45 21.41
C GLY A 52 7.41 21.41 21.73
N GLY A 53 6.29 20.92 22.28
CA GLY A 53 5.10 21.71 22.57
C GLY A 53 4.12 21.89 21.39
N PHE A 54 4.46 21.34 20.22
CA PHE A 54 3.59 21.32 19.04
C PHE A 54 3.07 19.92 18.75
N GLU A 55 1.81 19.84 18.33
CA GLU A 55 1.18 18.59 17.90
C GLU A 55 1.56 18.30 16.45
N HIS A 56 2.26 17.20 16.19
CA HIS A 56 2.68 16.79 14.85
C HIS A 56 1.63 15.91 14.16
N ALA A 57 1.00 15.04 14.94
CA ALA A 57 -0.02 14.13 14.43
C ALA A 57 -1.03 13.80 15.51
N ARG A 58 -2.28 13.61 15.10
CA ARG A 58 -3.35 13.09 15.95
C ARG A 58 -3.96 11.85 15.32
N LEU A 59 -3.95 10.75 16.05
CA LEU A 59 -4.53 9.48 15.64
C LEU A 59 -5.84 9.26 16.38
N TYR A 60 -6.89 8.97 15.61
CA TYR A 60 -8.18 8.51 16.12
C TYR A 60 -8.37 7.04 15.76
N ALA A 61 -8.83 6.23 16.70
CA ALA A 61 -9.17 4.84 16.45
C ALA A 61 -10.42 4.43 17.23
N ASP A 62 -11.24 3.57 16.61
CA ASP A 62 -12.47 3.10 17.23
C ASP A 62 -12.15 2.07 18.33
N ILE A 63 -11.20 1.18 18.07
CA ILE A 63 -10.71 0.17 19.01
C ILE A 63 -9.19 0.15 18.94
N CYS A 64 -8.55 0.09 20.10
CA CYS A 64 -7.10 0.06 20.24
C CYS A 64 -6.69 -0.93 21.32
N ASP A 65 -5.98 -1.98 20.92
CA ASP A 65 -5.37 -2.94 21.81
C ASP A 65 -3.92 -2.52 22.07
N MET A 66 -3.57 -2.27 23.33
CA MET A 66 -2.21 -1.95 23.76
C MET A 66 -1.70 -2.99 24.74
N ASP A 67 -0.43 -3.36 24.56
CA ASP A 67 0.33 -4.11 25.56
C ASP A 67 0.78 -3.16 26.69
N ASP A 68 1.09 -3.69 27.88
CA ASP A 68 1.56 -2.92 29.05
C ASP A 68 2.71 -1.94 28.75
N ASN A 69 3.58 -2.29 27.81
CA ASN A 69 4.72 -1.47 27.43
C ASN A 69 4.35 -0.24 26.56
N GLN A 70 3.07 -0.05 26.20
CA GLN A 70 2.52 1.02 25.32
C GLN A 70 3.21 1.21 23.94
N ASN A 71 4.24 0.42 23.70
CA ASN A 71 5.14 0.50 22.57
C ASN A 71 4.57 -0.23 21.36
N ASN A 72 3.79 -1.29 21.63
CA ASN A 72 3.06 -2.05 20.63
C ASN A 72 1.57 -1.77 20.79
N MET A 73 0.99 -1.27 19.71
CA MET A 73 -0.41 -0.87 19.64
C MET A 73 -1.02 -1.45 18.37
N ASN A 74 -2.22 -2.01 18.48
CA ASN A 74 -3.01 -2.46 17.34
C ASN A 74 -4.35 -1.72 17.33
N ALA A 75 -4.62 -0.98 16.28
CA ALA A 75 -5.76 -0.09 16.17
C ALA A 75 -6.65 -0.46 14.98
N SER A 76 -7.96 -0.31 15.15
CA SER A 76 -8.98 -0.54 14.13
C SER A 76 -9.70 0.76 13.77
N ASN A 77 -10.04 0.90 12.49
CA ASN A 77 -10.64 2.08 11.85
C ASN A 77 -9.89 3.38 12.19
N VAL A 78 -8.65 3.45 11.73
CA VAL A 78 -7.70 4.48 12.11
C VAL A 78 -7.85 5.69 11.20
N ARG A 79 -7.85 6.87 11.81
CA ARG A 79 -7.88 8.16 11.13
C ARG A 79 -6.80 9.04 11.74
N THR A 80 -5.76 9.32 10.97
CA THR A 80 -4.65 10.16 11.40
C THR A 80 -4.75 11.52 10.72
N ILE A 81 -4.59 12.59 11.50
CA ILE A 81 -4.47 13.96 11.02
C ILE A 81 -3.03 14.40 11.27
N PHE A 82 -2.41 14.98 10.25
CA PHE A 82 -1.06 15.55 10.34
C PHE A 82 -1.14 17.06 10.42
N TYR A 83 -0.22 17.67 11.15
CA TYR A 83 -0.12 19.11 11.36
C TYR A 83 1.25 19.63 10.89
N LYS A 84 1.33 20.92 10.62
CA LYS A 84 2.59 21.60 10.33
C LYS A 84 3.37 21.80 11.65
N PRO A 85 4.71 21.62 11.66
CA PRO A 85 5.52 21.82 12.87
C PRO A 85 5.35 23.22 13.51
N ASP A 86 5.07 24.23 12.68
CA ASP A 86 5.02 25.64 13.08
C ASP A 86 3.62 26.27 12.99
N GLN A 87 2.60 25.49 12.64
CA GLN A 87 1.22 25.96 12.49
C GLN A 87 0.23 24.90 12.96
N ALA A 88 -0.74 25.30 13.80
CA ALA A 88 -1.86 24.44 14.22
C ALA A 88 -2.88 24.17 13.09
N THR A 89 -2.46 24.31 11.84
CA THR A 89 -3.25 23.98 10.65
C THR A 89 -2.95 22.55 10.25
N TRP A 90 -4.00 21.79 9.96
CA TRP A 90 -3.86 20.43 9.47
C TRP A 90 -3.28 20.47 8.04
N THR A 91 -2.33 19.59 7.77
CA THR A 91 -1.70 19.44 6.45
C THR A 91 -2.25 18.24 5.71
N GLY A 92 -2.56 17.15 6.41
CA GLY A 92 -3.02 15.96 5.74
C GLY A 92 -3.86 15.08 6.63
N ARG A 93 -4.51 14.12 5.99
CA ARG A 93 -5.26 13.08 6.65
C ARG A 93 -4.96 11.73 6.01
N LEU A 94 -4.86 10.72 6.85
CA LEU A 94 -4.70 9.32 6.47
C LEU A 94 -5.77 8.48 7.14
N ILE A 95 -6.41 7.60 6.38
CA ILE A 95 -7.42 6.66 6.85
C ILE A 95 -6.96 5.26 6.48
N SER A 96 -7.16 4.32 7.39
CA SER A 96 -6.95 2.89 7.15
C SER A 96 -7.89 2.06 8.00
N GLU A 97 -8.25 0.86 7.55
CA GLU A 97 -9.07 -0.05 8.34
C GLU A 97 -8.35 -0.56 9.58
N ARG A 98 -7.03 -0.78 9.51
CA ARG A 98 -6.23 -1.25 10.64
C ARG A 98 -4.84 -0.64 10.63
N ALA A 99 -4.26 -0.49 11.82
CA ALA A 99 -2.88 -0.08 11.97
C ALA A 99 -2.20 -0.80 13.14
N ILE A 100 -0.91 -1.06 13.01
CA ILE A 100 -0.01 -1.48 14.08
C ILE A 100 1.05 -0.40 14.22
N LYS A 101 1.32 0.00 15.45
CA LYS A 101 2.47 0.82 15.79
C LYS A 101 3.40 0.00 16.68
N ASN A 102 4.63 -0.14 16.24
CA ASN A 102 5.77 -0.64 17.00
C ASN A 102 6.74 0.53 17.25
N PRO A 103 7.77 0.37 18.09
CA PRO A 103 8.78 1.41 18.30
C PRO A 103 9.51 1.87 17.02
N PHE A 104 9.62 0.99 16.03
CA PHE A 104 10.41 1.24 14.82
C PHE A 104 9.59 1.69 13.61
N GLU A 105 8.34 1.21 13.52
CA GLU A 105 7.47 1.48 12.38
C GLU A 105 5.99 1.57 12.77
N ALA A 106 5.23 2.34 12.00
CA ALA A 106 3.78 2.28 11.96
C ALA A 106 3.35 1.66 10.62
N LYS A 107 2.60 0.56 10.69
CA LYS A 107 2.08 -0.15 9.54
C LYS A 107 0.57 0.05 9.47
N PHE A 108 0.08 0.56 8.35
CA PHE A 108 -1.34 0.74 8.03
C PHE A 108 -1.73 -0.26 6.94
N TRP A 109 -2.90 -0.88 7.05
CA TRP A 109 -3.43 -1.77 6.01
C TRP A 109 -4.95 -1.79 5.99
N GLY A 110 -5.49 -2.33 4.88
CA GLY A 110 -6.92 -2.32 4.60
C GLY A 110 -7.34 -0.95 4.10
N ASP A 111 -7.29 -0.79 2.77
CA ASP A 111 -7.67 0.41 2.03
C ASP A 111 -7.13 1.73 2.62
N VAL A 112 -5.80 1.85 2.61
CA VAL A 112 -5.11 3.05 3.07
C VAL A 112 -5.35 4.18 2.08
N ARG A 113 -5.93 5.28 2.57
CA ARG A 113 -6.22 6.49 1.80
C ARG A 113 -5.58 7.68 2.49
N GLY A 114 -4.80 8.47 1.77
CA GLY A 114 -4.20 9.69 2.26
C GLY A 114 -4.53 10.87 1.36
N TRP A 115 -4.62 12.06 1.95
CA TRP A 115 -4.70 13.30 1.20
C TRP A 115 -4.06 14.46 1.95
N ASN A 116 -3.50 15.40 1.20
CA ASN A 116 -2.87 16.63 1.68
C ASN A 116 -3.73 17.85 1.33
N THR A 117 -3.50 18.99 1.97
CA THR A 117 -4.08 20.30 1.60
C THR A 117 -3.71 20.75 0.20
N ASP A 118 -2.59 20.24 -0.34
CA ASP A 118 -2.11 20.52 -1.70
C ASP A 118 -2.83 19.67 -2.77
N ASN A 119 -4.01 19.12 -2.47
CA ASN A 119 -4.82 18.26 -3.35
C ASN A 119 -4.13 16.98 -3.85
N GLU A 120 -3.00 16.61 -3.23
CA GLU A 120 -2.34 15.34 -3.45
C GLU A 120 -3.10 14.24 -2.73
N ARG A 121 -3.37 13.13 -3.41
CA ARG A 121 -4.06 11.97 -2.84
C ARG A 121 -3.24 10.71 -3.09
N ILE A 122 -3.30 9.79 -2.14
CA ILE A 122 -2.64 8.48 -2.23
C ILE A 122 -3.62 7.39 -1.81
N ARG A 123 -3.59 6.26 -2.52
CA ARG A 123 -4.32 5.05 -2.17
C ARG A 123 -3.42 3.83 -2.32
N SER A 124 -3.45 2.96 -1.33
CA SER A 124 -2.71 1.71 -1.30
C SER A 124 -3.43 0.70 -0.42
N GLU A 125 -3.13 -0.59 -0.59
CA GLU A 125 -3.60 -1.64 0.31
C GLU A 125 -2.84 -1.63 1.65
N GLU A 126 -1.56 -1.28 1.60
CA GLU A 126 -0.64 -1.27 2.74
C GLU A 126 0.27 -0.04 2.66
N LEU A 127 0.60 0.56 3.81
CA LEU A 127 1.58 1.63 3.92
C LEU A 127 2.36 1.49 5.22
N ARG A 128 3.68 1.59 5.17
CA ARG A 128 4.56 1.54 6.33
C ARG A 128 5.26 2.88 6.49
N TYR A 129 5.34 3.37 7.72
CA TYR A 129 6.10 4.55 8.09
C TYR A 129 7.21 4.14 9.04
N PHE A 130 8.47 4.34 8.63
CA PHE A 130 9.63 4.07 9.45
C PHE A 130 10.05 5.33 10.21
N PHE A 131 9.90 5.34 11.53
CA PHE A 131 10.17 6.52 12.36
C PHE A 131 11.64 6.97 12.28
N ASN A 132 12.58 6.01 12.30
CA ASN A 132 14.02 6.29 12.26
C ASN A 132 14.47 6.93 10.95
N ARG A 133 13.86 6.53 9.83
CA ARG A 133 14.21 7.03 8.49
C ARG A 133 13.34 8.20 8.04
N LYS A 134 12.21 8.43 8.72
CA LYS A 134 11.17 9.36 8.28
C LYS A 134 10.75 9.08 6.84
N GLU A 135 10.53 7.80 6.55
CA GLU A 135 10.21 7.30 5.21
C GLU A 135 8.89 6.53 5.22
N LEU A 136 8.06 6.80 4.22
CA LEU A 136 6.89 6.00 3.87
C LEU A 136 7.28 4.97 2.81
N GLN A 137 6.93 3.71 3.03
CA GLN A 137 7.20 2.62 2.10
C GLN A 137 5.98 1.73 1.92
N THR A 138 5.79 1.24 0.70
CA THR A 138 4.91 0.11 0.45
C THR A 138 5.48 -0.76 -0.66
N GLN A 139 5.21 -2.06 -0.59
CA GLN A 139 5.49 -3.01 -1.69
C GLN A 139 4.21 -3.30 -2.49
N LYS A 140 3.07 -2.80 -2.04
CA LYS A 140 1.77 -3.01 -2.67
C LYS A 140 1.55 -2.02 -3.83
N PRO A 141 0.58 -2.30 -4.71
CA PRO A 141 0.16 -1.34 -5.72
C PRO A 141 -0.28 -0.03 -5.08
N VAL A 142 0.20 1.08 -5.63
CA VAL A 142 -0.12 2.42 -5.17
C VAL A 142 -0.72 3.21 -6.33
N THR A 143 -1.68 4.07 -6.00
CA THR A 143 -2.17 5.12 -6.89
C THR A 143 -1.99 6.46 -6.20
N ILE A 144 -1.36 7.39 -6.91
CA ILE A 144 -1.12 8.76 -6.47
C ILE A 144 -1.82 9.67 -7.46
N TRP A 145 -2.61 10.61 -6.94
CA TRP A 145 -3.21 11.68 -7.74
C TRP A 145 -2.57 12.99 -7.34
N LYS A 146 -2.12 13.75 -8.33
CA LYS A 146 -1.59 15.09 -8.15
C LYS A 146 -2.13 15.96 -9.27
N ASP A 147 -2.97 16.93 -8.93
CA ASP A 147 -3.64 17.81 -9.89
C ASP A 147 -4.32 17.00 -11.01
N ASP A 148 -3.84 17.13 -12.25
CA ASP A 148 -4.34 16.43 -13.44
C ASP A 148 -3.47 15.24 -13.84
N ALA A 149 -2.65 14.73 -12.93
CA ALA A 149 -1.82 13.56 -13.13
C ALA A 149 -2.25 12.42 -12.19
N ILE A 150 -2.33 11.22 -12.75
CA ILE A 150 -2.50 9.97 -12.02
C ILE A 150 -1.26 9.13 -12.25
N LEU A 151 -0.59 8.79 -11.16
CA LEU A 151 0.59 7.95 -11.12
C LEU A 151 0.21 6.63 -10.45
N THR A 152 0.29 5.53 -11.19
CA THR A 152 0.08 4.18 -10.66
C THR A 152 1.35 3.37 -10.79
N GLY A 153 1.61 2.49 -9.83
CA GLY A 153 2.68 1.51 -9.96
C GLY A 153 2.79 0.63 -8.74
N LEU A 154 3.87 -0.14 -8.66
CA LEU A 154 4.13 -1.10 -7.60
C LEU A 154 5.43 -0.75 -6.87
N GLY A 155 5.34 -0.73 -5.55
CA GLY A 155 6.46 -0.37 -4.70
C GLY A 155 6.68 1.14 -4.63
N LEU A 156 6.31 1.78 -3.53
CA LEU A 156 6.55 3.20 -3.26
C LEU A 156 7.60 3.35 -2.17
N ARG A 157 8.50 4.31 -2.35
CA ARG A 157 9.32 4.90 -1.29
C ARG A 157 9.16 6.41 -1.33
N TYR A 158 8.83 7.01 -0.19
CA TYR A 158 8.67 8.45 -0.06
C TYR A 158 9.41 8.96 1.18
N SER A 159 10.31 9.92 0.99
CA SER A 159 11.02 10.60 2.09
C SER A 159 10.18 11.79 2.56
N THR A 160 9.83 11.86 3.85
CA THR A 160 9.10 13.02 4.38
C THR A 160 10.00 14.23 4.60
N VAL A 161 11.33 14.04 4.55
CA VAL A 161 12.33 15.11 4.71
C VAL A 161 12.54 15.81 3.37
N ASP A 162 12.90 15.04 2.35
CA ASP A 162 13.25 15.56 1.01
C ASP A 162 12.00 15.77 0.15
N LYS A 163 10.86 15.20 0.56
CA LYS A 163 9.59 15.20 -0.17
C LYS A 163 9.68 14.55 -1.56
N GLU A 164 10.59 13.60 -1.71
CA GLU A 164 10.78 12.84 -2.94
C GLU A 164 10.05 11.50 -2.89
N ALA A 165 9.33 11.18 -3.96
CA ALA A 165 8.63 9.90 -4.16
C ALA A 165 9.30 9.10 -5.28
N GLN A 166 9.62 7.84 -5.01
CA GLN A 166 10.14 6.89 -5.98
C GLN A 166 9.19 5.69 -6.08
N ILE A 167 8.83 5.32 -7.30
CA ILE A 167 8.11 4.07 -7.59
C ILE A 167 9.04 3.12 -8.32
N ASN A 168 9.11 1.87 -7.84
CA ASN A 168 10.12 0.93 -8.31
C ASN A 168 9.72 0.19 -9.58
N GLN A 169 8.45 -0.20 -9.71
CA GLN A 169 8.02 -1.12 -10.77
C GLN A 169 6.68 -0.71 -11.38
N GLN A 170 6.47 -1.11 -12.65
CA GLN A 170 5.20 -0.98 -13.37
C GLN A 170 4.59 0.42 -13.33
N VAL A 171 5.44 1.44 -13.52
CA VAL A 171 5.02 2.84 -13.45
C VAL A 171 4.21 3.20 -14.68
N VAL A 172 2.98 3.65 -14.45
CA VAL A 172 2.10 4.20 -15.48
C VAL A 172 1.70 5.60 -15.04
N ILE A 173 1.97 6.58 -15.90
CA ILE A 173 1.64 7.99 -15.69
C ILE A 173 0.56 8.36 -16.68
N ARG A 174 -0.57 8.88 -16.19
CA ARG A 174 -1.64 9.44 -17.01
C ARG A 174 -1.78 10.91 -16.68
N ILE A 175 -1.47 11.77 -17.65
CA ILE A 175 -1.62 13.22 -17.54
C ILE A 175 -2.79 13.61 -18.41
N TRP A 176 -3.68 14.43 -17.86
CA TRP A 176 -4.78 15.02 -18.58
C TRP A 176 -4.41 16.47 -18.88
N ASP A 177 -4.58 16.92 -20.12
CA ASP A 177 -4.47 18.34 -20.41
C ASP A 177 -5.65 19.06 -19.73
N LYS A 178 -5.36 20.11 -18.95
CA LYS A 178 -6.42 21.00 -18.45
C LYS A 178 -7.13 21.61 -19.66
N SER A 179 -8.28 21.06 -20.03
CA SER A 179 -9.20 21.71 -20.97
C SER A 179 -9.78 22.95 -20.28
N GLY A 180 -9.01 24.03 -20.31
CA GLY A 180 -9.30 25.20 -19.49
C GLY A 180 -8.16 26.23 -19.45
N LYS A 181 -7.49 26.48 -20.57
CA LYS A 181 -7.14 27.88 -20.85
C LYS A 181 -8.47 28.57 -21.11
N THR A 182 -9.07 29.14 -20.06
CA THR A 182 -10.08 30.19 -20.22
C THR A 182 -9.51 31.13 -21.26
N ALA A 183 -10.25 31.29 -22.36
CA ALA A 183 -9.92 32.19 -23.43
C ALA A 183 -9.38 33.50 -22.83
N ALA A 184 -8.13 33.83 -23.16
CA ALA A 184 -7.76 35.22 -23.16
C ALA A 184 -8.85 35.92 -23.98
N ALA A 185 -9.46 36.95 -23.42
CA ALA A 185 -10.29 37.86 -24.17
C ALA A 185 -9.37 38.62 -25.14
N ASP A 186 -8.93 37.94 -26.20
CA ASP A 186 -8.43 38.56 -27.40
C ASP A 186 -9.58 38.51 -28.41
N ASP A 187 -10.36 39.58 -28.31
CA ASP A 187 -11.13 40.12 -29.42
C ASP A 187 -10.12 40.47 -30.52
N GLU A 188 -9.74 39.50 -31.36
CA GLU A 188 -9.41 39.77 -32.76
C GLU A 188 -9.41 38.50 -33.62
N MET A 189 -10.36 38.51 -34.53
CA MET A 189 -10.59 37.59 -35.61
C MET A 189 -9.36 37.50 -36.52
N SER A 190 -8.57 36.42 -36.42
CA SER A 190 -7.60 36.09 -37.47
C SER A 190 -7.53 34.57 -37.72
N ASN A 191 -7.77 34.20 -38.97
CA ASN A 191 -7.70 32.85 -39.51
C ASN A 191 -6.37 32.17 -39.16
N VAL A 192 -6.41 31.09 -38.39
CA VAL A 192 -5.26 30.19 -38.25
C VAL A 192 -5.33 29.11 -39.32
N THR A 193 -4.67 29.40 -40.44
CA THR A 193 -4.31 28.44 -41.50
C THR A 193 -3.34 27.39 -40.92
N GLY A 194 -3.66 26.09 -41.01
CA GLY A 194 -2.66 25.02 -40.80
C GLY A 194 -3.02 23.82 -39.93
N LEU A 195 -4.25 23.66 -39.44
CA LEU A 195 -4.68 22.39 -38.83
C LEU A 195 -5.17 21.42 -39.92
N PRO A 196 -4.68 20.16 -39.99
CA PRO A 196 -5.26 19.18 -40.92
C PRO A 196 -6.72 18.96 -40.54
N VAL A 197 -7.62 19.33 -41.45
CA VAL A 197 -9.06 19.16 -41.29
C VAL A 197 -9.35 17.67 -41.16
N ALA A 198 -9.99 17.27 -40.06
CA ALA A 198 -10.42 15.90 -39.86
C ALA A 198 -11.30 15.46 -41.04
N PRO A 199 -11.10 14.25 -41.59
CA PRO A 199 -11.88 13.78 -42.72
C PRO A 199 -13.38 13.76 -42.36
N PRO A 200 -14.26 14.12 -43.32
CA PRO A 200 -15.70 14.20 -43.05
C PRO A 200 -16.26 12.85 -42.61
N LEU A 201 -17.16 12.88 -41.62
CA LEU A 201 -17.80 11.71 -40.98
C LEU A 201 -18.40 10.69 -41.96
N SER A 202 -18.71 11.09 -43.19
CA SER A 202 -19.17 10.23 -44.27
C SER A 202 -18.15 9.17 -44.73
N GLN A 203 -16.87 9.30 -44.37
CA GLN A 203 -15.83 8.29 -44.66
C GLN A 203 -15.66 7.23 -43.56
N LEU A 204 -16.25 7.43 -42.37
CA LEU A 204 -16.14 6.51 -41.23
C LEU A 204 -17.29 5.49 -41.15
N ILE A 205 -18.29 5.61 -42.02
CA ILE A 205 -19.41 4.67 -42.08
C ILE A 205 -19.03 3.54 -43.05
N ILE A 206 -18.25 2.58 -42.56
CA ILE A 206 -18.09 1.30 -43.24
C ILE A 206 -19.42 0.54 -43.06
N PRO A 207 -20.12 0.13 -44.13
CA PRO A 207 -21.32 -0.68 -43.99
C PRO A 207 -20.94 -2.02 -43.36
N LEU A 208 -21.51 -2.29 -42.19
CA LEU A 208 -21.40 -3.56 -41.48
C LEU A 208 -22.03 -4.65 -42.37
N LYS A 209 -21.22 -5.33 -43.18
CA LYS A 209 -21.66 -6.47 -43.98
C LYS A 209 -21.80 -7.66 -43.03
N ILE A 210 -23.02 -7.88 -42.56
CA ILE A 210 -23.40 -9.04 -41.74
C ILE A 210 -23.09 -10.29 -42.57
N ALA A 211 -22.07 -11.05 -42.16
CA ALA A 211 -21.75 -12.34 -42.73
C ALA A 211 -22.89 -13.32 -42.39
N SER A 212 -23.76 -13.55 -43.36
CA SER A 212 -24.69 -14.68 -43.38
C SER A 212 -24.43 -15.45 -44.67
N THR A 213 -23.60 -16.49 -44.57
CA THR A 213 -23.38 -17.46 -45.65
C THR A 213 -23.98 -18.79 -45.24
N THR A 214 -25.19 -19.05 -45.74
CA THR A 214 -25.71 -20.40 -45.98
C THR A 214 -25.22 -20.85 -47.37
N PRO A 215 -24.86 -22.13 -47.58
CA PRO A 215 -24.15 -22.56 -48.77
C PRO A 215 -25.14 -22.82 -49.92
N THR A 216 -24.72 -22.49 -51.14
CA THR A 216 -25.36 -23.04 -52.34
C THR A 216 -24.32 -23.30 -53.42
N SER A 217 -24.56 -24.43 -54.06
CA SER A 217 -23.79 -25.22 -55.00
C SER A 217 -23.56 -24.59 -56.38
N ASP A 218 -22.53 -25.12 -57.04
CA ASP A 218 -22.33 -25.26 -58.48
C ASP A 218 -22.37 -24.01 -59.36
N GLU A 219 -21.20 -23.64 -59.89
CA GLU A 219 -21.05 -23.59 -61.36
C GLU A 219 -19.59 -23.77 -61.79
N LEU A 220 -19.46 -24.62 -62.79
CA LEU A 220 -18.28 -25.25 -63.36
C LEU A 220 -17.86 -24.48 -64.61
N SER A 221 -16.60 -24.05 -64.75
CA SER A 221 -15.99 -23.90 -66.08
C SER A 221 -14.46 -24.01 -66.01
N SER A 222 -13.98 -24.96 -66.79
CA SER A 222 -12.60 -25.33 -67.09
C SER A 222 -11.82 -24.26 -67.84
N ASP A 223 -10.51 -24.17 -67.58
CA ASP A 223 -9.57 -24.58 -68.63
C ASP A 223 -8.17 -24.92 -68.13
N THR A 224 -7.58 -25.91 -68.80
CA THR A 224 -6.36 -26.65 -68.45
C THR A 224 -5.24 -26.31 -69.44
N ALA A 225 -4.02 -26.04 -68.97
CA ALA A 225 -2.72 -26.45 -69.57
C ALA A 225 -1.59 -25.77 -68.77
N GLY A 226 -0.73 -26.52 -68.06
CA GLY A 226 0.49 -27.14 -68.60
C GLY A 226 1.66 -26.15 -68.46
N THR A 227 2.74 -26.37 -67.70
CA THR A 227 3.68 -27.49 -67.77
C THR A 227 4.58 -27.46 -66.52
N SER A 228 5.02 -28.64 -66.08
CA SER A 228 5.82 -28.95 -64.88
C SER A 228 7.35 -28.91 -65.20
N PRO A 229 8.28 -29.50 -64.43
CA PRO A 229 8.93 -29.02 -63.19
C PRO A 229 10.50 -29.07 -63.25
N GLU A 230 11.19 -28.55 -62.23
CA GLU A 230 12.59 -28.90 -61.90
C GLU A 230 12.74 -28.80 -60.36
N GLN A 231 12.57 -29.89 -59.58
CA GLN A 231 13.58 -30.87 -59.10
C GLN A 231 14.89 -30.24 -58.58
N ALA A 232 15.47 -30.58 -57.42
CA ALA A 232 15.22 -31.62 -56.41
C ALA A 232 16.03 -31.39 -55.11
N SER A 233 15.50 -31.90 -53.98
CA SER A 233 16.15 -32.71 -52.89
C SER A 233 17.47 -32.24 -52.22
N LYS A 234 17.80 -32.49 -50.95
CA LYS A 234 17.28 -33.27 -49.80
C LYS A 234 18.21 -32.96 -48.59
N GLU A 235 17.74 -33.25 -47.37
CA GLU A 235 18.43 -33.81 -46.16
C GLU A 235 19.90 -33.40 -45.87
N GLN A 236 20.37 -33.09 -44.65
CA GLN A 236 20.19 -33.81 -43.38
C GLN A 236 20.89 -33.02 -42.24
N GLN A 237 20.33 -33.10 -41.03
CA GLN A 237 20.96 -32.77 -39.73
C GLN A 237 22.17 -33.67 -39.43
N PRO A 238 23.10 -33.25 -38.55
CA PRO A 238 22.93 -33.40 -37.09
C PRO A 238 22.82 -32.08 -36.31
#